data_AF-A0A843DZE0-F1
#
_entry.id   AF-A0A843DZE0-F1
#
_cell.length_a   1.000
_cell.length_b   1.000
_cell.length_c   1.000
_cell.angle_alpha   90.00
_cell.angle_beta   90.00
_cell.angle_gamma   90.00
#
_symmetry.space_group_name_H-M   'P 1'
#
loop_
_entity.id
_entity.type
_entity.pdbx_description
1 polymer ?
#
loop_
_entity_poly.entity_id
_entity_poly.type
_entity_poly.pdbx_seq_one_letter_code
_entity_poly.pdbx_strand_id
1 'polypeptide(L)'
;MAKYYTRSGDGRRIEMTKEEILADIQAGTADAADIATIPALTDDQMEHICDIITCQDRVVGVAPGKEVVMTYDIGQLDFTGDNGNSGNGVDMGRLEAALLHERALGADTFELAHSDYSVKPVKPIISMEKQTMEEIQDVIVAPYFYGAMPNMGLYYAPDGPYPNPADLMREFKIDESMASSEAAAEHVARDIEYVGTHIQAAGSDGFNFDTTGSAGDADFVGTLRGVKLLRKACPDAYINVGAAGESVMGIHGMIDFEGTICVGLYPHQQAKVVAEAGANVFGAVCNTNTSKSLAWNLARSVTFIKAAVEQSPIPVHVDLGMGVGGIPMKETPPVDAVSRCNKAMVEIAKVDGV
;
A
#
# COMPACT_ATOMS: atom_id res chain seq x y z
N MET A 1 -16.60 -26.63 23.71
CA MET A 1 -15.43 -25.75 23.54
C MET A 1 -15.90 -24.31 23.55
N ALA A 2 -15.15 -23.40 24.17
CA ALA A 2 -15.45 -21.97 24.10
C ALA A 2 -15.31 -21.49 22.64
N LYS A 3 -16.21 -20.60 22.21
CA LYS A 3 -16.18 -19.98 20.89
C LYS A 3 -15.86 -18.50 21.01
N TYR A 4 -15.13 -17.97 20.05
CA TYR A 4 -14.70 -16.59 19.98
C TYR A 4 -15.30 -15.93 18.75
N TYR A 5 -15.74 -14.68 18.91
CA TYR A 5 -16.20 -13.87 17.78
C TYR A 5 -15.00 -13.38 16.98
N THR A 6 -15.04 -13.61 15.67
CA THR A 6 -14.03 -13.10 14.73
C THR A 6 -14.69 -12.82 13.36
N ARG A 7 -13.90 -12.58 12.32
CA ARG A 7 -14.36 -12.23 10.97
C ARG A 7 -13.85 -13.20 9.92
N SER A 8 -14.59 -13.36 8.83
CA SER A 8 -14.04 -13.80 7.55
C SER A 8 -13.39 -12.63 6.81
N GLY A 9 -12.63 -12.94 5.75
CA GLY A 9 -11.92 -11.98 4.92
C GLY A 9 -12.83 -11.05 4.13
N ASP A 10 -14.13 -11.33 4.03
CA ASP A 10 -15.18 -10.42 3.51
C ASP A 10 -15.84 -9.55 4.62
N GLY A 11 -15.36 -9.67 5.86
CA GLY A 11 -15.84 -8.89 7.01
C GLY A 11 -17.08 -9.44 7.70
N ARG A 12 -17.65 -10.56 7.24
CA ARG A 12 -18.79 -11.23 7.91
C ARG A 12 -18.36 -11.75 9.28
N ARG A 13 -19.25 -11.60 10.27
CA ARG A 13 -19.03 -12.16 11.61
C ARG A 13 -19.15 -13.67 11.59
N ILE A 14 -18.19 -14.34 12.21
CA ILE A 14 -18.17 -15.79 12.41
C ILE A 14 -17.78 -16.11 13.86
N GLU A 15 -18.05 -17.34 14.27
CA GLU A 15 -17.59 -17.88 15.54
C GLU A 15 -16.62 -19.03 15.27
N MET A 16 -15.49 -19.04 15.96
CA MET A 16 -14.48 -20.10 15.84
C MET A 16 -14.02 -20.57 17.22
N THR A 17 -13.61 -21.83 17.37
CA THR A 17 -12.90 -22.29 18.57
C THR A 17 -11.43 -21.86 18.55
N LYS A 18 -10.75 -21.94 19.70
CA LYS A 18 -9.30 -21.62 19.76
C LYS A 18 -8.50 -22.55 18.84
N GLU A 19 -8.90 -23.81 18.75
CA GLU A 19 -8.26 -24.82 17.90
C GLU A 19 -8.44 -24.50 16.40
N GLU A 20 -9.63 -24.06 15.98
CA GLU A 20 -9.89 -23.63 14.60
C GLU A 20 -9.07 -22.38 14.25
N ILE A 21 -8.96 -21.42 15.17
CA ILE A 21 -8.15 -20.21 15.00
C ILE A 21 -6.67 -20.57 14.84
N LEU A 22 -6.13 -21.44 15.70
CA LEU A 22 -4.73 -21.87 15.62
C LEU A 22 -4.43 -22.64 14.32
N ALA A 23 -5.34 -23.51 13.89
CA ALA A 23 -5.20 -24.23 12.62
C ALA A 23 -5.17 -23.26 11.42
N ASP A 24 -6.01 -22.23 11.42
CA ASP A 24 -6.01 -21.20 10.40
C ASP A 24 -4.73 -20.34 10.42
N ILE A 25 -4.21 -20.01 11.61
CA ILE A 25 -2.92 -19.30 11.76
C ILE A 25 -1.78 -20.14 11.16
N GLN A 26 -1.69 -21.43 11.53
CA GLN A 26 -0.70 -22.36 11.00
C GLN A 26 -0.77 -22.48 9.48
N ALA A 27 -1.98 -22.59 8.92
CA ALA A 27 -2.18 -22.66 7.48
C ALA A 27 -1.84 -21.35 6.76
N GLY A 28 -2.12 -20.19 7.37
CA GLY A 28 -1.82 -18.88 6.79
C GLY A 28 -0.32 -18.60 6.74
N THR A 29 0.40 -18.92 7.82
CA THR A 29 1.87 -18.76 7.84
C THR A 29 2.57 -19.76 6.92
N ALA A 30 2.09 -21.00 6.85
CA ALA A 30 2.65 -22.02 5.94
C ALA A 30 2.48 -21.63 4.47
N ASP A 31 1.34 -21.04 4.10
CA ASP A 31 1.08 -20.52 2.75
C ASP A 31 2.12 -19.46 2.35
N ALA A 32 2.28 -18.41 3.17
CA ALA A 32 3.27 -17.36 2.91
C ALA A 32 4.72 -17.90 2.86
N ALA A 33 5.06 -18.77 3.81
CA ALA A 33 6.39 -19.36 3.92
C ALA A 33 6.77 -20.18 2.68
N ASP A 34 5.83 -20.99 2.18
CA ASP A 34 6.04 -21.83 1.01
C ASP A 34 6.18 -20.98 -0.27
N ILE A 35 5.18 -20.12 -0.55
CA ILE A 35 5.12 -19.42 -1.85
C ILE A 35 6.24 -18.40 -2.05
N ALA A 36 6.73 -17.80 -0.97
CA ALA A 36 7.81 -16.82 -1.02
C ALA A 36 9.16 -17.33 -0.52
N THR A 37 9.22 -18.62 -0.13
CA THR A 37 10.44 -19.24 0.40
C THR A 37 11.03 -18.44 1.58
N ILE A 38 10.17 -18.08 2.53
CA ILE A 38 10.52 -17.33 3.75
C ILE A 38 10.23 -18.18 5.01
N PRO A 39 10.85 -17.89 6.16
CA PRO A 39 10.55 -18.60 7.40
C PRO A 39 9.08 -18.42 7.81
N ALA A 40 8.44 -19.52 8.22
CA ALA A 40 7.15 -19.45 8.90
C ALA A 40 7.30 -18.79 10.29
N LEU A 41 6.18 -18.33 10.84
CA LEU A 41 6.13 -17.82 12.20
C LEU A 41 6.44 -18.93 13.20
N THR A 42 7.14 -18.56 14.27
CA THR A 42 7.42 -19.47 15.40
C THR A 42 6.14 -19.76 16.19
N ASP A 43 6.15 -20.84 16.98
CA ASP A 43 5.02 -21.23 17.83
C ASP A 43 4.59 -20.10 18.77
N ASP A 44 5.54 -19.40 19.40
CA ASP A 44 5.27 -18.27 20.30
C ASP A 44 4.58 -17.10 19.56
N GLN A 45 4.98 -16.84 18.31
CA GLN A 45 4.37 -15.79 17.48
C GLN A 45 2.96 -16.19 17.05
N MET A 46 2.73 -17.45 16.70
CA MET A 46 1.40 -17.96 16.35
C MET A 46 0.46 -17.94 17.56
N GLU A 47 0.95 -18.30 18.75
CA GLU A 47 0.18 -18.19 19.99
C GLU A 47 -0.14 -16.72 20.30
N HIS A 48 0.81 -15.79 20.08
CA HIS A 48 0.56 -14.36 20.27
C HIS A 48 -0.53 -13.82 19.31
N ILE A 49 -0.55 -14.23 18.03
CA ILE A 49 -1.65 -13.90 17.12
C ILE A 49 -2.98 -14.47 17.66
N CYS A 50 -2.98 -15.70 18.15
CA CYS A 50 -4.17 -16.32 18.71
C CYS A 50 -4.72 -15.53 19.91
N ASP A 51 -3.85 -15.06 20.79
CA ASP A 51 -4.22 -14.23 21.94
C ASP A 51 -4.81 -12.88 21.52
N ILE A 52 -4.24 -12.23 20.49
CA ILE A 52 -4.80 -11.00 19.91
C ILE A 52 -6.21 -11.23 19.36
N ILE A 53 -6.41 -12.33 18.62
CA ILE A 53 -7.71 -12.63 18.01
C ILE A 53 -8.76 -12.98 19.07
N THR A 54 -8.38 -13.77 20.07
CA THR A 54 -9.29 -14.26 21.12
C THR A 54 -9.54 -13.24 22.24
N CYS A 55 -8.79 -12.14 22.25
CA CYS A 55 -9.05 -11.00 23.13
C CYS A 55 -10.51 -10.55 23.06
N GLN A 56 -11.15 -10.39 24.23
CA GLN A 56 -12.56 -10.01 24.33
C GLN A 56 -12.80 -8.50 24.18
N ASP A 57 -11.72 -7.70 24.16
CA ASP A 57 -11.84 -6.27 23.93
C ASP A 57 -12.27 -6.00 22.49
N ARG A 58 -13.17 -5.02 22.32
CA ARG A 58 -13.67 -4.65 21.00
C ARG A 58 -12.56 -4.04 20.13
N VAL A 59 -11.75 -3.18 20.72
CA VAL A 59 -10.62 -2.49 20.09
C VAL A 59 -9.38 -2.80 20.92
N VAL A 60 -8.31 -3.20 20.25
CA VAL A 60 -7.02 -3.48 20.89
C VAL A 60 -5.97 -2.47 20.43
N GLY A 61 -4.96 -2.22 21.26
CA GLY A 61 -3.85 -1.35 20.93
C GLY A 61 -2.53 -1.90 21.43
N VAL A 62 -1.46 -1.19 21.16
CA VAL A 62 -0.12 -1.47 21.69
C VAL A 62 0.08 -0.80 23.04
N ALA A 63 1.03 -1.31 23.82
CA ALA A 63 1.39 -0.69 25.10
C ALA A 63 2.07 0.68 24.87
N PRO A 64 1.92 1.64 25.80
CA PRO A 64 2.64 2.92 25.71
C PRO A 64 4.15 2.73 25.56
N GLY A 65 4.75 3.50 24.65
CA GLY A 65 6.14 3.39 24.23
C GLY A 65 6.42 2.32 23.18
N LYS A 66 5.38 1.71 22.60
CA LYS A 66 5.47 0.76 21.47
C LYS A 66 4.69 1.24 20.23
N GLU A 67 4.22 2.47 20.24
CA GLU A 67 3.59 3.11 19.10
C GLU A 67 4.58 3.21 17.92
N VAL A 68 4.03 3.20 16.71
CA VAL A 68 4.74 3.34 15.44
C VAL A 68 4.13 4.51 14.68
N VAL A 69 4.78 4.96 13.61
CA VAL A 69 4.27 6.08 12.81
C VAL A 69 2.93 5.70 12.17
N MET A 70 1.91 6.52 12.37
CA MET A 70 0.59 6.36 11.77
C MET A 70 0.48 7.23 10.53
N THR A 71 0.50 6.58 9.36
CA THR A 71 0.47 7.23 8.05
C THR A 71 -0.87 7.01 7.37
N TYR A 72 -1.37 8.02 6.65
CA TYR A 72 -2.61 7.93 5.88
C TYR A 72 -2.33 8.21 4.41
N ASP A 73 -2.64 7.22 3.57
CA ASP A 73 -2.81 7.42 2.14
C ASP A 73 -4.18 8.04 1.85
N ILE A 74 -4.37 8.61 0.65
CA ILE A 74 -5.60 9.26 0.17
C ILE A 74 -5.98 10.55 0.95
N GLY A 75 -5.56 10.65 2.21
CA GLY A 75 -5.58 11.82 3.07
C GLY A 75 -6.96 12.43 3.10
N GLN A 76 -7.09 13.66 2.62
CA GLN A 76 -8.34 14.41 2.72
C GLN A 76 -9.54 13.71 2.04
N LEU A 77 -9.29 12.84 1.06
CA LEU A 77 -10.32 12.07 0.38
C LEU A 77 -10.92 10.94 1.23
N ASP A 78 -10.30 10.52 2.33
CA ASP A 78 -10.90 9.58 3.29
C ASP A 78 -12.21 10.11 3.85
N PHE A 79 -12.36 11.44 3.92
CA PHE A 79 -13.61 12.07 4.32
C PHE A 79 -14.51 12.38 3.13
N THR A 80 -13.97 13.05 2.11
CA THR A 80 -14.78 13.65 1.03
C THR A 80 -15.10 12.69 -0.11
N GLY A 81 -14.26 11.69 -0.33
CA GLY A 81 -14.47 10.65 -1.33
C GLY A 81 -15.65 9.75 -0.95
N ASP A 82 -16.23 9.06 -1.92
CA ASP A 82 -17.24 8.04 -1.63
C ASP A 82 -16.59 6.71 -1.21
N ASN A 83 -17.41 5.77 -0.76
CA ASN A 83 -16.97 4.44 -0.33
C ASN A 83 -16.23 3.65 -1.43
N GLY A 84 -16.36 4.03 -2.71
CA GLY A 84 -15.65 3.41 -3.82
C GLY A 84 -14.16 3.71 -3.81
N ASN A 85 -13.77 4.89 -3.31
CA ASN A 85 -12.39 5.31 -3.11
C ASN A 85 -11.98 5.26 -1.63
N SER A 86 -12.58 4.34 -0.85
CA SER A 86 -12.35 4.21 0.61
C SER A 86 -12.77 5.43 1.46
N GLY A 87 -13.45 6.42 0.86
CA GLY A 87 -13.91 7.61 1.57
C GLY A 87 -15.27 7.44 2.27
N ASN A 88 -15.69 8.46 3.01
CA ASN A 88 -16.90 8.43 3.85
C ASN A 88 -18.06 9.31 3.32
N GLY A 89 -17.88 10.03 2.22
CA GLY A 89 -18.89 10.87 1.57
C GLY A 89 -19.31 12.08 2.41
N VAL A 90 -18.43 12.58 3.27
CA VAL A 90 -18.66 13.76 4.10
C VAL A 90 -18.25 15.00 3.32
N ASP A 91 -19.23 15.86 3.00
CA ASP A 91 -18.99 17.10 2.25
C ASP A 91 -18.14 18.09 3.08
N MET A 92 -16.88 18.28 2.65
CA MET A 92 -15.93 19.22 3.22
C MET A 92 -14.87 19.64 2.19
N GLY A 93 -14.20 20.78 2.43
CA GLY A 93 -13.07 21.21 1.61
C GLY A 93 -11.79 20.45 1.96
N ARG A 94 -10.82 20.47 1.05
CA ARG A 94 -9.54 19.76 1.19
C ARG A 94 -8.73 20.27 2.38
N LEU A 95 -8.73 21.58 2.62
CA LEU A 95 -8.05 22.19 3.76
C LEU A 95 -8.70 21.77 5.09
N GLU A 96 -10.03 21.83 5.20
CA GLU A 96 -10.73 21.42 6.43
C GLU A 96 -10.50 19.95 6.75
N ALA A 97 -10.52 19.09 5.73
CA ALA A 97 -10.23 17.67 5.85
C ALA A 97 -8.77 17.38 6.26
N ALA A 98 -7.81 18.14 5.73
CA ALA A 98 -6.40 18.06 6.15
C ALA A 98 -6.22 18.46 7.63
N LEU A 99 -6.81 19.60 8.03
CA LEU A 99 -6.79 20.04 9.42
C LEU A 99 -7.48 19.04 10.36
N LEU A 100 -8.49 18.33 9.89
CA LEU A 100 -9.19 17.31 10.68
C LEU A 100 -8.32 16.06 10.90
N HIS A 101 -7.57 15.60 9.89
CA HIS A 101 -6.58 14.52 10.04
C HIS A 101 -5.54 14.86 11.11
N GLU A 102 -4.92 16.04 11.02
CA GLU A 102 -3.92 16.46 11.99
C GLU A 102 -4.51 16.65 13.39
N ARG A 103 -5.57 17.45 13.52
CA ARG A 103 -6.00 17.98 14.82
C ARG A 103 -6.96 17.07 15.57
N ALA A 104 -7.74 16.27 14.86
CA ALA A 104 -8.78 15.43 15.46
C ALA A 104 -8.41 13.94 15.45
N LEU A 105 -7.73 13.47 14.40
CA LEU A 105 -7.32 12.06 14.30
C LEU A 105 -5.89 11.80 14.81
N GLY A 106 -5.03 12.83 14.81
CA GLY A 106 -3.66 12.71 15.28
C GLY A 106 -2.78 11.88 14.34
N ALA A 107 -3.00 12.01 13.03
CA ALA A 107 -2.12 11.43 12.02
C ALA A 107 -0.68 11.96 12.16
N ASP A 108 0.32 11.08 12.11
CA ASP A 108 1.73 11.49 12.17
C ASP A 108 2.20 12.07 10.83
N THR A 109 1.62 11.59 9.72
CA THR A 109 1.75 12.17 8.38
C THR A 109 0.60 11.68 7.50
N PHE A 110 0.25 12.49 6.50
CA PHE A 110 -0.80 12.20 5.53
C PHE A 110 -0.57 13.07 4.30
N GLU A 111 -1.52 13.09 3.37
CA GLU A 111 -1.26 13.66 2.05
C GLU A 111 -2.39 14.47 1.45
N LEU A 112 -2.01 15.28 0.47
CA LEU A 112 -2.90 15.90 -0.50
C LEU A 112 -3.04 14.96 -1.69
N ALA A 113 -4.27 14.70 -2.10
CA ALA A 113 -4.53 13.81 -3.23
C ALA A 113 -5.60 14.34 -4.19
N HIS A 114 -5.48 14.11 -5.49
CA HIS A 114 -6.59 14.39 -6.42
C HIS A 114 -7.62 13.25 -6.39
N SER A 115 -8.90 13.52 -6.69
CA SER A 115 -9.99 12.51 -6.57
C SER A 115 -9.82 11.25 -7.43
N ASP A 116 -9.10 11.37 -8.55
CA ASP A 116 -8.72 10.22 -9.40
C ASP A 116 -7.57 9.40 -8.80
N TYR A 117 -6.82 10.02 -7.89
CA TYR A 117 -5.70 9.44 -7.16
C TYR A 117 -4.64 8.79 -8.06
N SER A 118 -4.41 9.37 -9.24
CA SER A 118 -3.43 8.88 -10.21
C SER A 118 -2.52 10.00 -10.72
N VAL A 119 -1.26 9.67 -11.05
CA VAL A 119 -0.28 10.65 -11.53
C VAL A 119 -0.71 11.30 -12.84
N LYS A 120 -1.26 10.52 -13.79
CA LYS A 120 -1.60 11.02 -15.13
C LYS A 120 -2.62 12.17 -15.10
N PRO A 121 -3.75 12.10 -14.36
CA PRO A 121 -4.74 13.17 -14.34
C PRO A 121 -4.34 14.42 -13.56
N VAL A 122 -3.29 14.34 -12.72
CA VAL A 122 -2.73 15.51 -12.02
C VAL A 122 -2.06 16.50 -12.98
N LYS A 123 -1.43 16.01 -14.05
CA LYS A 123 -0.68 16.84 -15.02
C LYS A 123 -1.47 18.05 -15.57
N PRO A 124 -2.68 17.90 -16.13
CA PRO A 124 -3.44 19.04 -16.66
C PRO A 124 -3.90 20.03 -15.58
N ILE A 125 -3.92 19.64 -14.32
CA ILE A 125 -4.40 20.44 -13.19
C ILE A 125 -3.29 20.85 -12.22
N ILE A 126 -2.03 20.63 -12.58
CA ILE A 126 -0.87 20.77 -11.67
C ILE A 126 -0.83 22.14 -10.97
N SER A 127 -1.21 23.22 -11.64
CA SER A 127 -1.23 24.56 -11.05
C SER A 127 -2.23 24.67 -9.89
N MET A 128 -3.38 24.01 -9.98
CA MET A 128 -4.39 24.00 -8.90
C MET A 128 -3.94 23.15 -7.72
N GLU A 129 -3.29 22.02 -8.00
CA GLU A 129 -2.74 21.14 -6.97
C GLU A 129 -1.60 21.83 -6.20
N LYS A 130 -0.72 22.55 -6.91
CA LYS A 130 0.32 23.37 -6.29
C LYS A 130 -0.25 24.46 -5.38
N GLN A 131 -1.25 25.20 -5.86
CA GLN A 131 -1.90 26.24 -5.05
C GLN A 131 -2.51 25.63 -3.78
N THR A 132 -3.20 24.50 -3.92
CA THR A 132 -3.80 23.81 -2.76
C THR A 132 -2.73 23.33 -1.78
N MET A 133 -1.62 22.79 -2.28
CA MET A 133 -0.48 22.39 -1.45
C MET A 133 0.11 23.58 -0.67
N GLU A 134 0.38 24.69 -1.35
CA GLU A 134 0.90 25.93 -0.72
C GLU A 134 -0.07 26.45 0.37
N GLU A 135 -1.37 26.51 0.08
CA GLU A 135 -2.40 26.98 1.01
C GLU A 135 -2.52 26.09 2.28
N ILE A 136 -2.35 24.78 2.14
CA ILE A 136 -2.42 23.86 3.29
C ILE A 136 -1.11 23.88 4.07
N GLN A 137 0.04 23.91 3.39
CA GLN A 137 1.36 23.99 4.05
C GLN A 137 1.53 25.24 4.91
N ASP A 138 0.80 26.33 4.61
CA ASP A 138 0.81 27.55 5.43
C ASP A 138 0.21 27.35 6.85
N VAL A 139 -0.58 26.30 7.07
CA VAL A 139 -1.34 26.10 8.31
C VAL A 139 -1.26 24.70 8.92
N ILE A 140 -0.65 23.76 8.20
CA ILE A 140 -0.37 22.41 8.70
C ILE A 140 0.99 22.35 9.38
N VAL A 141 1.13 21.44 10.34
CA VAL A 141 2.33 21.20 11.15
C VAL A 141 2.85 19.79 10.93
N ALA A 142 1.96 18.80 10.79
CA ALA A 142 2.34 17.44 10.42
C ALA A 142 3.00 17.43 9.02
N PRO A 143 4.01 16.57 8.77
CA PRO A 143 4.52 16.35 7.43
C PRO A 143 3.38 16.05 6.45
N TYR A 144 3.35 16.79 5.34
CA TYR A 144 2.26 16.74 4.38
C TYR A 144 2.76 16.37 2.98
N PHE A 145 2.41 15.16 2.59
CA PHE A 145 2.82 14.54 1.34
C PHE A 145 1.87 14.89 0.20
N TYR A 146 2.26 14.53 -1.02
CA TYR A 146 1.32 14.38 -2.12
C TYR A 146 1.18 12.90 -2.49
N GLY A 147 -0.06 12.43 -2.58
CA GLY A 147 -0.38 11.05 -2.86
C GLY A 147 -0.94 10.85 -4.26
N ALA A 148 -0.42 9.86 -4.97
CA ALA A 148 -1.01 9.38 -6.21
C ALA A 148 -0.52 7.99 -6.58
N MET A 149 -1.40 7.19 -7.16
CA MET A 149 -1.03 5.95 -7.82
C MET A 149 -0.28 6.23 -9.13
N PRO A 150 0.75 5.44 -9.47
CA PRO A 150 1.31 5.43 -10.81
C PRO A 150 0.25 5.11 -11.87
N ASN A 151 -0.63 4.16 -11.56
CA ASN A 151 -1.80 3.71 -12.33
C ASN A 151 -1.51 3.63 -13.84
N MET A 152 -0.52 2.81 -14.21
CA MET A 152 -0.10 2.68 -15.62
C MET A 152 -1.23 2.20 -16.54
N GLY A 153 -2.31 1.62 -16.01
CA GLY A 153 -3.53 1.29 -16.74
C GLY A 153 -4.09 2.46 -17.56
N LEU A 154 -4.00 3.69 -17.03
CA LEU A 154 -4.45 4.91 -17.73
C LEU A 154 -3.60 5.26 -18.96
N TYR A 155 -2.41 4.67 -19.12
CA TYR A 155 -1.55 4.90 -20.28
C TYR A 155 -1.90 3.99 -21.46
N TYR A 156 -2.77 3.00 -21.23
CA TYR A 156 -3.28 2.12 -22.28
C TYR A 156 -4.58 2.63 -22.90
N ALA A 157 -4.81 2.26 -24.16
CA ALA A 157 -6.04 2.55 -24.88
C ALA A 157 -7.25 1.93 -24.16
N PRO A 158 -8.41 2.63 -24.13
CA PRO A 158 -8.72 3.83 -24.92
C PRO A 158 -8.28 5.16 -24.29
N ASP A 159 -7.94 5.19 -23.00
CA ASP A 159 -7.68 6.44 -22.28
C ASP A 159 -6.25 6.97 -22.51
N GLY A 160 -5.33 6.08 -22.86
CA GLY A 160 -3.94 6.38 -23.13
C GLY A 160 -3.49 6.05 -24.56
N PRO A 161 -2.28 6.49 -24.92
CA PRO A 161 -1.79 6.41 -26.29
C PRO A 161 -1.26 5.02 -26.68
N TYR A 162 -1.07 4.11 -25.73
CA TYR A 162 -0.44 2.81 -25.99
C TYR A 162 -1.48 1.69 -26.12
N PRO A 163 -1.33 0.72 -27.04
CA PRO A 163 -2.23 -0.42 -27.11
C PRO A 163 -2.31 -1.20 -25.79
N ASN A 164 -3.50 -1.69 -25.43
CA ASN A 164 -3.69 -2.44 -24.19
C ASN A 164 -2.99 -3.81 -24.24
N PRO A 165 -2.06 -4.13 -23.30
CA PRO A 165 -1.34 -5.40 -23.27
C PRO A 165 -2.26 -6.62 -23.20
N ALA A 166 -3.36 -6.54 -22.44
CA ALA A 166 -4.30 -7.65 -22.32
C ALA A 166 -5.00 -7.96 -23.63
N ASP A 167 -5.33 -6.94 -24.43
CA ASP A 167 -5.94 -7.13 -25.75
C ASP A 167 -4.92 -7.70 -26.74
N LEU A 168 -3.70 -7.18 -26.75
CA LEU A 168 -2.61 -7.70 -27.58
C LEU A 168 -2.27 -9.15 -27.27
N MET A 169 -2.21 -9.53 -25.99
CA MET A 169 -1.99 -10.91 -25.58
C MET A 169 -3.11 -11.84 -26.04
N ARG A 170 -4.39 -11.40 -26.01
CA ARG A 170 -5.52 -12.19 -26.56
C ARG A 170 -5.40 -12.39 -28.08
N GLU A 171 -4.74 -11.47 -28.77
CA GLU A 171 -4.44 -11.57 -30.20
C GLU A 171 -3.12 -12.31 -30.50
N PHE A 172 -2.45 -12.88 -29.48
CA PHE A 172 -1.14 -13.55 -29.58
C PHE A 172 0.00 -12.63 -30.05
N LYS A 173 -0.14 -11.31 -29.86
CA LYS A 173 0.83 -10.27 -30.19
C LYS A 173 1.74 -9.96 -29.00
N ILE A 174 2.60 -10.92 -28.64
CA ILE A 174 3.41 -10.87 -27.43
C ILE A 174 4.47 -9.77 -27.50
N ASP A 175 5.20 -9.68 -28.60
CA ASP A 175 6.25 -8.68 -28.77
C ASP A 175 5.67 -7.25 -28.75
N GLU A 176 4.52 -7.04 -29.39
CA GLU A 176 3.82 -5.75 -29.33
C GLU A 176 3.30 -5.44 -27.93
N SER A 177 2.85 -6.45 -27.18
CA SER A 177 2.39 -6.28 -25.79
C SER A 177 3.54 -5.84 -24.89
N MET A 178 4.71 -6.46 -25.05
CA MET A 178 5.92 -6.11 -24.33
C MET A 178 6.37 -4.67 -24.68
N ALA A 179 6.48 -4.36 -25.97
CA ALA A 179 6.88 -3.03 -26.43
C ALA A 179 5.90 -1.93 -25.96
N SER A 180 4.59 -2.22 -25.94
CA SER A 180 3.58 -1.30 -25.43
C SER A 180 3.76 -1.04 -23.93
N SER A 181 4.03 -2.10 -23.16
CA SER A 181 4.25 -2.01 -21.72
C SER A 181 5.52 -1.24 -21.37
N GLU A 182 6.62 -1.48 -22.09
CA GLU A 182 7.87 -0.73 -21.94
C GLU A 182 7.69 0.76 -22.27
N ALA A 183 6.97 1.07 -23.34
CA ALA A 183 6.69 2.45 -23.72
C ALA A 183 5.78 3.17 -22.70
N ALA A 184 4.81 2.47 -22.12
CA ALA A 184 3.97 2.97 -21.04
C ALA A 184 4.79 3.20 -19.76
N ALA A 185 5.68 2.28 -19.40
CA ALA A 185 6.57 2.38 -18.24
C ALA A 185 7.46 3.64 -18.33
N GLU A 186 8.03 3.91 -19.51
CA GLU A 186 8.80 5.14 -19.75
C GLU A 186 7.94 6.41 -19.67
N HIS A 187 6.67 6.33 -20.05
CA HIS A 187 5.77 7.48 -19.97
C HIS A 187 5.38 7.79 -18.53
N VAL A 188 4.95 6.78 -17.75
CA VAL A 188 4.61 6.99 -16.34
C VAL A 188 5.82 7.49 -15.56
N ALA A 189 7.04 7.02 -15.84
CA ALA A 189 8.27 7.51 -15.20
C ALA A 189 8.49 9.02 -15.42
N ARG A 190 8.30 9.52 -16.66
CA ARG A 190 8.41 10.96 -16.97
C ARG A 190 7.31 11.77 -16.29
N ASP A 191 6.12 11.21 -16.17
CA ASP A 191 4.98 11.88 -15.55
C ASP A 191 5.14 11.96 -14.03
N ILE A 192 5.70 10.92 -13.41
CA ILE A 192 6.13 10.93 -12.01
C ILE A 192 7.15 12.04 -11.76
N GLU A 193 8.20 12.14 -12.59
CA GLU A 193 9.18 13.22 -12.47
C GLU A 193 8.51 14.60 -12.59
N TYR A 194 7.67 14.80 -13.61
CA TYR A 194 6.99 16.06 -13.82
C TYR A 194 6.09 16.44 -12.63
N VAL A 195 5.17 15.57 -12.23
CA VAL A 195 4.23 15.87 -11.14
C VAL A 195 4.98 16.02 -9.82
N GLY A 196 5.85 15.07 -9.48
CA GLY A 196 6.62 15.07 -8.23
C GLY A 196 7.46 16.33 -8.06
N THR A 197 8.18 16.76 -9.10
CA THR A 197 9.00 17.99 -9.03
C THR A 197 8.17 19.26 -8.87
N HIS A 198 7.00 19.34 -9.50
CA HIS A 198 6.14 20.52 -9.41
C HIS A 198 5.45 20.63 -8.05
N ILE A 199 5.05 19.50 -7.47
CA ILE A 199 4.45 19.46 -6.13
C ILE A 199 5.51 19.69 -5.05
N GLN A 200 6.71 19.12 -5.20
CA GLN A 200 7.83 19.43 -4.31
C GLN A 200 8.21 20.92 -4.35
N ALA A 201 8.18 21.54 -5.53
CA ALA A 201 8.39 22.99 -5.65
C ALA A 201 7.27 23.84 -5.02
N ALA A 202 6.09 23.26 -4.77
CA ALA A 202 4.99 23.87 -4.01
C ALA A 202 5.09 23.62 -2.49
N GLY A 203 6.16 22.96 -2.04
CA GLY A 203 6.48 22.79 -0.62
C GLY A 203 6.00 21.49 -0.01
N SER A 204 5.57 20.48 -0.78
CA SER A 204 5.21 19.17 -0.19
C SER A 204 6.41 18.54 0.53
N ASP A 205 6.19 17.91 1.68
CA ASP A 205 7.28 17.27 2.43
C ASP A 205 7.76 15.97 1.76
N GLY A 206 6.90 15.37 0.94
CA GLY A 206 7.24 14.19 0.17
C GLY A 206 6.21 13.82 -0.89
N PHE A 207 6.42 12.65 -1.47
CA PHE A 207 5.50 12.02 -2.42
C PHE A 207 5.25 10.57 -2.00
N ASN A 208 3.99 10.14 -2.03
CA ASN A 208 3.57 8.78 -1.78
C ASN A 208 3.05 8.15 -3.07
N PHE A 209 3.74 7.11 -3.54
CA PHE A 209 3.30 6.30 -4.67
C PHE A 209 2.51 5.11 -4.15
N ASP A 210 1.19 5.23 -4.17
CA ASP A 210 0.33 4.15 -3.73
C ASP A 210 0.09 3.11 -4.84
N THR A 211 -0.20 1.86 -4.46
CA THR A 211 -0.69 0.81 -5.37
C THR A 211 0.27 0.57 -6.57
N THR A 212 1.57 0.65 -6.31
CA THR A 212 2.63 0.47 -7.30
C THR A 212 2.66 -0.97 -7.83
N GLY A 213 2.57 -1.14 -9.15
CA GLY A 213 2.60 -2.47 -9.79
C GLY A 213 1.22 -3.09 -9.98
N SER A 214 0.14 -2.35 -9.75
CA SER A 214 -1.24 -2.83 -9.94
C SER A 214 -1.55 -3.18 -11.39
N ALA A 215 -0.89 -2.53 -12.35
CA ALA A 215 -0.94 -2.87 -13.76
C ALA A 215 0.22 -3.79 -14.21
N GLY A 216 0.84 -4.51 -13.27
CA GLY A 216 1.87 -5.52 -13.52
C GLY A 216 3.31 -5.05 -13.37
N ASP A 217 4.25 -5.91 -13.73
CA ASP A 217 5.69 -5.71 -13.59
C ASP A 217 6.22 -4.49 -14.35
N ALA A 218 5.61 -4.11 -15.48
CA ALA A 218 5.97 -2.87 -16.17
C ALA A 218 5.53 -1.60 -15.44
N ASP A 219 4.42 -1.63 -14.70
CA ASP A 219 3.95 -0.52 -13.85
C ASP A 219 4.90 -0.35 -12.66
N PHE A 220 5.29 -1.48 -12.06
CA PHE A 220 6.27 -1.51 -10.99
C PHE A 220 7.61 -0.91 -11.45
N VAL A 221 8.17 -1.38 -12.59
CA VAL A 221 9.42 -0.84 -13.15
C VAL A 221 9.30 0.62 -13.58
N GLY A 222 8.20 1.01 -14.21
CA GLY A 222 7.94 2.41 -14.58
C GLY A 222 7.96 3.32 -13.36
N THR A 223 7.36 2.87 -12.26
CA THR A 223 7.39 3.59 -10.98
C THR A 223 8.80 3.70 -10.41
N LEU A 224 9.56 2.61 -10.35
CA LEU A 224 10.94 2.63 -9.85
C LEU A 224 11.83 3.58 -10.67
N ARG A 225 11.67 3.60 -12.00
CA ARG A 225 12.35 4.57 -12.89
C ARG A 225 11.93 6.00 -12.57
N GLY A 226 10.63 6.24 -12.36
CA GLY A 226 10.09 7.53 -11.94
C GLY A 226 10.64 8.00 -10.60
N VAL A 227 10.70 7.13 -9.60
CA VAL A 227 11.30 7.39 -8.28
C VAL A 227 12.76 7.81 -8.42
N LYS A 228 13.54 7.12 -9.26
CA LYS A 228 14.94 7.46 -9.52
C LYS A 228 15.10 8.84 -10.18
N LEU A 229 14.22 9.18 -11.11
CA LEU A 229 14.17 10.52 -11.71
C LEU A 229 13.80 11.58 -10.67
N LEU A 230 12.76 11.34 -9.87
CA LEU A 230 12.33 12.27 -8.82
C LEU A 230 13.42 12.48 -7.76
N ARG A 231 14.05 11.41 -7.24
CA ARG A 231 15.18 11.51 -6.31
C ARG A 231 16.33 12.32 -6.89
N LYS A 232 16.61 12.17 -8.19
CA LYS A 232 17.66 12.96 -8.86
C LYS A 232 17.29 14.44 -8.97
N ALA A 233 16.03 14.74 -9.30
CA ALA A 233 15.54 16.11 -9.46
C ALA A 233 15.32 16.84 -8.12
N CYS A 234 14.90 16.09 -7.10
CA CYS A 234 14.61 16.56 -5.74
C CYS A 234 15.35 15.66 -4.72
N PRO A 235 16.67 15.85 -4.50
CA PRO A 235 17.49 14.98 -3.65
C PRO A 235 17.01 14.84 -2.21
N ASP A 236 16.32 15.85 -1.69
CA ASP A 236 15.84 15.90 -0.30
C ASP A 236 14.37 15.49 -0.16
N ALA A 237 13.64 15.24 -1.26
CA ALA A 237 12.24 14.85 -1.20
C ALA A 237 12.07 13.53 -0.46
N TYR A 238 11.12 13.45 0.47
CA TYR A 238 10.77 12.16 1.05
C TYR A 238 9.91 11.37 0.07
N ILE A 239 10.22 10.09 -0.14
CA ILE A 239 9.53 9.23 -1.11
C ILE A 239 9.05 7.96 -0.42
N ASN A 240 7.74 7.77 -0.39
CA ASN A 240 7.10 6.52 -0.01
C ASN A 240 6.66 5.75 -1.27
N VAL A 241 6.83 4.44 -1.29
CA VAL A 241 6.37 3.56 -2.38
C VAL A 241 5.60 2.40 -1.76
N GLY A 242 4.27 2.46 -1.86
CA GLY A 242 3.34 1.38 -1.54
C GLY A 242 3.15 0.42 -2.71
N ALA A 243 3.29 -0.87 -2.47
CA ALA A 243 3.12 -1.92 -3.47
C ALA A 243 1.65 -2.31 -3.63
N ALA A 244 1.24 -2.81 -4.80
CA ALA A 244 -0.14 -3.24 -5.03
C ALA A 244 -0.48 -4.66 -4.51
N GLY A 245 0.52 -5.43 -4.08
CA GLY A 245 0.30 -6.85 -3.74
C GLY A 245 1.52 -7.51 -3.14
N GLU A 246 1.30 -8.67 -2.51
CA GLU A 246 2.38 -9.50 -1.98
C GLU A 246 3.31 -10.04 -3.06
N SER A 247 2.93 -10.01 -4.34
CA SER A 247 3.80 -10.41 -5.45
C SER A 247 3.54 -9.53 -6.66
N VAL A 248 4.62 -9.11 -7.33
CA VAL A 248 4.52 -8.33 -8.56
C VAL A 248 3.98 -9.22 -9.70
N MET A 249 2.82 -8.85 -10.25
CA MET A 249 2.16 -9.62 -11.30
C MET A 249 2.90 -9.52 -12.64
N GLY A 250 3.10 -10.65 -13.32
CA GLY A 250 3.73 -10.67 -14.64
C GLY A 250 2.75 -10.44 -15.77
N ILE A 251 2.66 -9.20 -16.27
CA ILE A 251 1.94 -8.89 -17.52
C ILE A 251 2.92 -8.80 -18.68
N HIS A 252 4.05 -8.12 -18.46
CA HIS A 252 5.18 -8.13 -19.37
C HIS A 252 6.02 -9.41 -19.19
N GLY A 253 6.26 -9.81 -17.93
CA GLY A 253 6.85 -11.09 -17.53
C GLY A 253 8.38 -11.14 -17.53
N MET A 254 9.07 -10.19 -18.15
CA MET A 254 10.54 -10.17 -18.22
C MET A 254 11.18 -8.78 -18.03
N ILE A 255 10.42 -7.75 -17.62
CA ILE A 255 10.99 -6.40 -17.53
C ILE A 255 11.83 -6.31 -16.25
N ASP A 256 13.02 -5.73 -16.38
CA ASP A 256 13.95 -5.58 -15.27
C ASP A 256 14.12 -4.12 -14.83
N PHE A 257 14.44 -3.97 -13.55
CA PHE A 257 14.99 -2.76 -12.97
C PHE A 257 16.41 -3.04 -12.51
N GLU A 258 17.39 -2.36 -13.12
CA GLU A 258 18.82 -2.47 -12.79
C GLU A 258 19.32 -3.93 -12.78
N GLY A 259 18.86 -4.74 -13.74
CA GLY A 259 19.23 -6.14 -13.88
C GLY A 259 18.44 -7.12 -13.02
N THR A 260 17.48 -6.64 -12.21
CA THR A 260 16.55 -7.49 -11.45
C THR A 260 15.23 -7.60 -12.19
N ILE A 261 14.88 -8.80 -12.66
CA ILE A 261 13.55 -9.09 -13.22
C ILE A 261 12.51 -8.90 -12.11
N CYS A 262 11.53 -8.02 -12.34
CA CYS A 262 10.62 -7.58 -11.29
C CYS A 262 9.38 -8.47 -11.09
N VAL A 263 9.01 -9.31 -12.07
CA VAL A 263 7.89 -10.24 -11.89
C VAL A 263 8.17 -11.23 -10.77
N GLY A 264 7.14 -11.50 -9.95
CA GLY A 264 7.20 -12.52 -8.90
C GLY A 264 7.97 -12.09 -7.65
N LEU A 265 8.49 -10.85 -7.59
CA LEU A 265 9.14 -10.35 -6.39
C LEU A 265 8.13 -10.27 -5.24
N TYR A 266 8.45 -10.90 -4.12
CA TYR A 266 7.71 -10.83 -2.85
C TYR A 266 8.17 -9.64 -1.99
N PRO A 267 7.49 -9.25 -0.90
CA PRO A 267 7.71 -7.96 -0.25
C PRO A 267 9.15 -7.76 0.25
N HIS A 268 9.78 -8.83 0.75
CA HIS A 268 11.19 -8.83 1.18
C HIS A 268 12.22 -8.62 0.04
N GLN A 269 11.80 -8.84 -1.21
CA GLN A 269 12.61 -8.59 -2.40
C GLN A 269 12.24 -7.23 -3.01
N GLN A 270 10.94 -6.89 -3.05
CA GLN A 270 10.45 -5.57 -3.48
C GLN A 270 11.13 -4.45 -2.68
N ALA A 271 11.24 -4.59 -1.36
CA ALA A 271 11.90 -3.61 -0.48
C ALA A 271 13.33 -3.23 -0.94
N LYS A 272 14.08 -4.20 -1.49
CA LYS A 272 15.47 -3.98 -1.93
C LYS A 272 15.52 -3.14 -3.20
N VAL A 273 14.69 -3.45 -4.19
CA VAL A 273 14.64 -2.71 -5.46
C VAL A 273 13.98 -1.34 -5.31
N VAL A 274 13.00 -1.21 -4.40
CA VAL A 274 12.38 0.06 -4.02
C VAL A 274 13.41 0.99 -3.35
N ALA A 275 14.21 0.46 -2.43
CA ALA A 275 15.29 1.23 -1.83
C ALA A 275 16.38 1.62 -2.84
N GLU A 276 16.74 0.72 -3.76
CA GLU A 276 17.70 1.00 -4.84
C GLU A 276 17.22 2.10 -5.78
N ALA A 277 15.91 2.21 -6.02
CA ALA A 277 15.33 3.31 -6.78
C ALA A 277 15.47 4.68 -6.07
N GLY A 278 15.63 4.68 -4.75
CA GLY A 278 15.83 5.88 -3.94
C GLY A 278 14.64 6.27 -3.06
N ALA A 279 13.74 5.33 -2.76
CA ALA A 279 12.67 5.53 -1.78
C ALA A 279 13.22 5.64 -0.35
N ASN A 280 12.48 6.33 0.52
CA ASN A 280 12.76 6.43 1.95
C ASN A 280 11.98 5.42 2.78
N VAL A 281 10.78 5.06 2.33
CA VAL A 281 9.87 4.12 3.00
C VAL A 281 9.30 3.16 1.97
N PHE A 282 9.12 1.91 2.38
CA PHE A 282 8.43 0.89 1.60
C PHE A 282 7.08 0.56 2.25
N GLY A 283 6.01 0.79 1.50
CA GLY A 283 4.64 0.34 1.75
C GLY A 283 4.48 -1.12 1.35
N ALA A 284 4.61 -2.03 2.32
CA ALA A 284 4.57 -3.46 2.05
C ALA A 284 3.13 -3.99 2.12
N VAL A 285 2.68 -4.75 1.10
CA VAL A 285 1.32 -5.31 1.03
C VAL A 285 1.28 -6.82 1.17
N CYS A 286 0.18 -7.29 1.78
CA CYS A 286 -0.36 -8.62 1.57
C CYS A 286 -1.88 -8.54 1.38
N ASN A 287 -2.38 -9.03 0.25
CA ASN A 287 -3.81 -8.99 -0.07
C ASN A 287 -4.60 -10.00 0.77
N THR A 288 -5.80 -9.60 1.19
CA THR A 288 -6.74 -10.42 1.95
C THR A 288 -7.47 -11.38 1.02
N ASN A 289 -7.46 -12.67 1.38
CA ASN A 289 -8.30 -13.68 0.78
C ASN A 289 -9.69 -13.67 1.44
N THR A 290 -10.70 -13.23 0.70
CA THR A 290 -12.09 -13.10 1.17
C THR A 290 -12.74 -14.41 1.57
N SER A 291 -12.23 -15.54 1.06
CA SER A 291 -12.72 -16.88 1.38
C SER A 291 -12.09 -17.49 2.64
N LYS A 292 -11.17 -16.78 3.30
CA LYS A 292 -10.44 -17.23 4.49
C LYS A 292 -10.86 -16.46 5.74
N SER A 293 -10.48 -16.94 6.92
CA SER A 293 -10.74 -16.22 8.18
C SER A 293 -9.79 -15.05 8.37
N LEU A 294 -10.12 -14.14 9.30
CA LEU A 294 -9.20 -13.12 9.79
C LEU A 294 -7.90 -13.75 10.32
N ALA A 295 -8.01 -14.89 11.00
CA ALA A 295 -6.86 -15.59 11.58
C ALA A 295 -5.86 -16.05 10.52
N TRP A 296 -6.37 -16.66 9.44
CA TRP A 296 -5.56 -17.09 8.31
C TRP A 296 -4.91 -15.89 7.59
N ASN A 297 -5.71 -14.86 7.27
CA ASN A 297 -5.23 -13.69 6.54
C ASN A 297 -4.20 -12.89 7.35
N LEU A 298 -4.43 -12.73 8.66
CA LEU A 298 -3.51 -12.02 9.53
C LEU A 298 -2.17 -12.77 9.66
N ALA A 299 -2.20 -14.09 9.89
CA ALA A 299 -0.98 -14.88 9.99
C ALA A 299 -0.17 -14.87 8.69
N ARG A 300 -0.85 -14.99 7.54
CA ARG A 300 -0.21 -14.87 6.22
C ARG A 300 0.46 -13.51 6.05
N SER A 301 -0.27 -12.44 6.34
CA SER A 301 0.24 -11.06 6.21
C SER A 301 1.42 -10.81 7.14
N VAL A 302 1.30 -11.15 8.43
CA VAL A 302 2.41 -10.99 9.40
C VAL A 302 3.65 -11.77 8.97
N THR A 303 3.51 -12.95 8.36
CA THR A 303 4.65 -13.73 7.85
C THR A 303 5.40 -12.99 6.74
N PHE A 304 4.67 -12.47 5.75
CA PHE A 304 5.24 -11.67 4.66
C PHE A 304 5.93 -10.39 5.14
N ILE A 305 5.20 -9.61 5.94
CA ILE A 305 5.62 -8.30 6.38
C ILE A 305 6.81 -8.41 7.34
N LYS A 306 6.81 -9.41 8.23
CA LYS A 306 7.96 -9.70 9.08
C LYS A 306 9.24 -9.96 8.26
N ALA A 307 9.14 -10.79 7.22
CA ALA A 307 10.28 -11.06 6.35
C ALA A 307 10.72 -9.80 5.56
N ALA A 308 9.78 -8.92 5.22
CA ALA A 308 10.09 -7.64 4.59
C ALA A 308 10.85 -6.72 5.55
N VAL A 309 10.35 -6.52 6.77
CA VAL A 309 11.01 -5.73 7.82
C VAL A 309 12.43 -6.23 8.08
N GLU A 310 12.63 -7.55 8.22
CA GLU A 310 13.96 -8.12 8.50
C GLU A 310 14.98 -7.94 7.37
N GLN A 311 14.51 -7.80 6.12
CA GLN A 311 15.39 -7.74 4.94
C GLN A 311 15.43 -6.36 4.29
N SER A 312 14.55 -5.45 4.68
CA SER A 312 14.46 -4.12 4.10
C SER A 312 15.63 -3.25 4.54
N PRO A 313 16.30 -2.54 3.62
CA PRO A 313 17.32 -1.55 3.96
C PRO A 313 16.73 -0.19 4.38
N ILE A 314 15.41 -0.02 4.26
CA ILE A 314 14.65 1.20 4.60
C ILE A 314 13.46 0.86 5.50
N PRO A 315 12.91 1.82 6.27
CA PRO A 315 11.72 1.59 7.07
C PRO A 315 10.55 0.99 6.27
N VAL A 316 9.81 0.10 6.91
CA VAL A 316 8.62 -0.54 6.34
C VAL A 316 7.40 0.00 7.05
N HIS A 317 6.58 0.72 6.29
CA HIS A 317 5.22 1.05 6.69
C HIS A 317 4.34 0.01 6.01
N VAL A 318 3.59 -0.79 6.75
CA VAL A 318 2.75 -1.82 6.12
C VAL A 318 1.45 -1.17 5.68
N ASP A 319 1.02 -1.45 4.46
CA ASP A 319 -0.26 -0.93 4.00
C ASP A 319 -1.39 -1.72 4.69
N LEU A 320 -2.24 -0.98 5.41
CA LEU A 320 -3.28 -1.50 6.30
C LEU A 320 -4.63 -0.82 6.05
N GLY A 321 -5.19 -1.08 4.87
CA GLY A 321 -6.49 -0.58 4.45
C GLY A 321 -7.49 -1.70 4.13
N MET A 322 -8.57 -1.32 3.46
CA MET A 322 -9.58 -2.24 2.95
C MET A 322 -8.93 -3.36 2.12
N GLY A 323 -9.03 -4.61 2.59
CA GLY A 323 -8.59 -5.78 1.84
C GLY A 323 -7.08 -6.06 1.84
N VAL A 324 -6.29 -5.38 2.67
CA VAL A 324 -4.83 -5.61 2.77
C VAL A 324 -4.37 -5.75 4.23
N GLY A 325 -3.17 -6.30 4.45
CA GLY A 325 -2.57 -6.46 5.78
C GLY A 325 -3.39 -7.36 6.73
N GLY A 326 -4.21 -8.23 6.17
CA GLY A 326 -5.15 -9.11 6.87
C GLY A 326 -6.50 -8.47 7.19
N ILE A 327 -6.67 -7.17 6.93
CA ILE A 327 -7.93 -6.46 7.14
C ILE A 327 -8.96 -6.97 6.11
N PRO A 328 -10.20 -7.26 6.54
CA PRO A 328 -11.23 -7.74 5.62
C PRO A 328 -11.52 -6.78 4.47
N MET A 329 -11.81 -7.33 3.30
CA MET A 329 -12.32 -6.60 2.15
C MET A 329 -13.75 -6.16 2.41
N LYS A 330 -13.92 -4.92 2.87
CA LYS A 330 -15.20 -4.29 3.14
C LYS A 330 -15.05 -2.78 3.07
N GLU A 331 -16.03 -2.10 2.48
CA GLU A 331 -16.01 -0.65 2.23
C GLU A 331 -15.76 0.15 3.51
N THR A 332 -16.32 -0.31 4.62
CA THR A 332 -15.97 0.19 5.96
C THR A 332 -15.42 -0.97 6.79
N PRO A 333 -14.09 -1.11 6.87
CA PRO A 333 -13.47 -2.18 7.61
C PRO A 333 -13.92 -2.19 9.08
N PRO A 334 -14.29 -3.35 9.65
CA PRO A 334 -14.68 -3.42 11.05
C PRO A 334 -13.50 -3.06 11.97
N VAL A 335 -13.68 -2.04 12.82
CA VAL A 335 -12.63 -1.57 13.76
C VAL A 335 -12.02 -2.68 14.64
N ASP A 336 -12.81 -3.72 14.96
CA ASP A 336 -12.33 -4.88 15.69
C ASP A 336 -11.29 -5.69 14.91
N ALA A 337 -11.43 -5.80 13.59
CA ALA A 337 -10.45 -6.46 12.75
C ALA A 337 -9.24 -5.56 12.50
N VAL A 338 -9.46 -4.28 12.15
CA VAL A 338 -8.39 -3.29 11.91
C VAL A 338 -7.44 -3.21 13.10
N SER A 339 -7.96 -3.01 14.30
CA SER A 339 -7.12 -2.89 15.50
C SER A 339 -6.31 -4.15 15.83
N ARG A 340 -6.86 -5.34 15.57
CA ARG A 340 -6.14 -6.62 15.73
C ARG A 340 -5.01 -6.78 14.70
N CYS A 341 -5.27 -6.42 13.45
CA CYS A 341 -4.25 -6.40 12.40
C CYS A 341 -3.11 -5.43 12.76
N ASN A 342 -3.44 -4.18 13.08
CA ASN A 342 -2.44 -3.16 13.45
C ASN A 342 -1.58 -3.65 14.63
N LYS A 343 -2.22 -4.15 15.70
CA LYS A 343 -1.51 -4.66 16.87
C LYS A 343 -0.54 -5.79 16.51
N ALA A 344 -0.97 -6.76 15.71
CA ALA A 344 -0.11 -7.88 15.31
C ALA A 344 1.04 -7.44 14.40
N MET A 345 0.81 -6.48 13.49
CA MET A 345 1.88 -5.92 12.65
C MET A 345 2.96 -5.24 13.52
N VAL A 346 2.55 -4.43 14.49
CA VAL A 346 3.52 -3.76 15.39
C VAL A 346 4.20 -4.75 16.34
N GLU A 347 3.44 -5.62 17.01
CA GLU A 347 4.01 -6.46 18.06
C GLU A 347 4.77 -7.68 17.54
N ILE A 348 4.45 -8.17 16.34
CA ILE A 348 4.99 -9.42 15.79
C ILE A 348 5.81 -9.18 14.53
N ALA A 349 5.28 -8.44 13.54
CA ALA A 349 6.03 -8.13 12.32
C ALA A 349 7.11 -7.05 12.53
N LYS A 350 6.95 -6.20 13.57
CA LYS A 350 7.89 -5.14 13.96
C LYS A 350 8.02 -4.03 12.91
N VAL A 351 6.90 -3.67 12.28
CA VAL A 351 6.83 -2.56 11.32
C VAL A 351 7.22 -1.23 11.96
N ASP A 352 7.74 -0.31 11.15
CA ASP A 352 8.15 1.03 11.56
C ASP A 352 6.98 2.04 11.50
N GLY A 353 5.97 1.71 10.70
CA GLY A 353 4.72 2.44 10.56
C GLY A 353 3.59 1.57 10.05
N VAL A 354 2.38 2.13 10.12
CA VAL A 354 1.12 1.54 9.62
C VAL A 354 0.33 2.57 8.83
#